data_AF-A0A7V2WR91-F1
#
_entry.id   AF-A0A7V2WR91-F1
#
_cell.length_a   1.000
_cell.length_b   1.000
_cell.length_c   1.000
_cell.angle_alpha   90.00
_cell.angle_beta   90.00
_cell.angle_gamma   90.00
#
_symmetry.space_group_name_H-M   'P 1'
#
loop_
_entity.id
_entity.type
_entity.pdbx_description
1 polymer ?
#
loop_
_entity_poly.entity_id
_entity_poly.type
_entity_poly.pdbx_seq_one_letter_code
_entity_poly.pdbx_strand_id
1 'polypeptide(L)'
;LMFQTSVIEPHPNLKPYTALQLAGRDIYIAEGCYNCHSQQIRPFVDETLRYGHYSQANEFVYDHPFQWGSKRTGPDLHRVGGKYSDEWHEYHLIDPRSVVPESNMPGFPWLADDLVDAKQTSDGMAVQAKWFGIPYTEEQLKNAETDVEGKTKMEALISYLQVLGTTIPRSYK
;
A
#
# COMPACT_ATOMS: atom_id res chain seq x y z
N LEU A 1 21.93 -13.44 -2.96
CA LEU A 1 20.70 -12.62 -2.96
C LEU A 1 19.46 -13.52 -2.82
N MET A 2 19.14 -14.40 -3.78
CA MET A 2 17.94 -15.28 -3.75
C MET A 2 17.84 -16.26 -2.55
N PHE A 3 18.93 -16.50 -1.81
CA PHE A 3 18.97 -17.44 -0.68
C PHE A 3 19.23 -16.76 0.68
N GLN A 4 19.21 -15.42 0.72
CA GLN A 4 19.39 -14.69 1.97
C GLN A 4 18.05 -14.61 2.71
N THR A 5 17.98 -15.21 3.90
CA THR A 5 16.77 -15.25 4.74
C THR A 5 16.15 -13.87 4.93
N SER A 6 16.98 -12.82 5.11
CA SER A 6 16.51 -11.45 5.33
C SER A 6 15.75 -10.82 4.15
N VAL A 7 15.79 -11.41 2.96
CA VAL A 7 15.07 -10.92 1.77
C VAL A 7 13.98 -11.88 1.28
N ILE A 8 13.87 -13.08 1.86
CA ILE A 8 12.88 -14.10 1.46
C ILE A 8 11.86 -14.40 2.56
N GLU A 9 12.23 -14.25 3.84
CA GLU A 9 11.31 -14.46 4.96
C GLU A 9 10.58 -13.17 5.29
N PRO A 10 9.25 -13.19 5.41
CA PRO A 10 8.47 -12.02 5.80
C PRO A 10 8.78 -11.63 7.24
N HIS A 11 8.66 -10.34 7.56
CA HIS A 11 8.72 -9.89 8.96
C HIS A 11 7.63 -10.62 9.78
N PRO A 12 7.87 -11.01 11.05
CA PRO A 12 6.91 -11.82 11.82
C PRO A 12 5.50 -11.23 11.96
N ASN A 13 5.41 -9.89 11.92
CA ASN A 13 4.14 -9.17 11.98
C ASN A 13 3.55 -8.84 10.59
N LEU A 14 4.22 -9.21 9.51
CA LEU A 14 3.72 -8.98 8.16
C LEU A 14 2.59 -9.97 7.87
N LYS A 15 1.48 -9.44 7.36
CA LYS A 15 0.34 -10.21 6.91
C LYS A 15 0.20 -9.99 5.40
N PRO A 16 -0.25 -11.00 4.63
CA PRO A 16 -0.73 -10.76 3.28
C PRO A 16 -1.81 -9.67 3.26
N TYR A 17 -1.86 -8.88 2.19
CA TYR A 17 -2.88 -7.85 2.03
C TYR A 17 -4.27 -8.46 2.03
N THR A 18 -5.24 -7.83 2.71
CA THR A 18 -6.65 -8.21 2.53
C THR A 18 -7.09 -7.95 1.08
N ALA A 19 -8.23 -8.51 0.66
CA ALA A 19 -8.76 -8.27 -0.68
C ALA A 19 -8.87 -6.77 -1.01
N LEU A 20 -9.40 -5.98 -0.07
CA LEU A 20 -9.54 -4.53 -0.21
C LEU A 20 -8.19 -3.80 -0.30
N GLN A 21 -7.21 -4.21 0.52
CA GLN A 21 -5.86 -3.64 0.48
C GLN A 21 -5.14 -4.00 -0.82
N LEU A 22 -5.34 -5.22 -1.34
CA LEU A 22 -4.76 -5.63 -2.60
C LEU A 22 -5.36 -4.84 -3.77
N ALA A 23 -6.69 -4.69 -3.80
CA ALA A 23 -7.36 -3.83 -4.77
C ALA A 23 -6.81 -2.40 -4.72
N GLY A 24 -6.66 -1.84 -3.50
CA GLY A 24 -6.08 -0.51 -3.29
C GLY A 24 -4.65 -0.38 -3.81
N ARG A 25 -3.84 -1.41 -3.63
CA ARG A 25 -2.49 -1.49 -4.17
C ARG A 25 -2.48 -1.52 -5.70
N ASP A 26 -3.39 -2.27 -6.31
CA ASP A 26 -3.49 -2.34 -7.76
C ASP A 26 -3.97 -1.00 -8.35
N ILE A 27 -4.85 -0.29 -7.64
CA ILE A 27 -5.24 1.10 -7.95
C ILE A 27 -4.05 2.06 -7.81
N TYR A 28 -3.27 1.95 -6.73
CA TYR A 28 -2.04 2.74 -6.54
C TYR A 28 -1.06 2.59 -7.73
N ILE A 29 -0.96 1.38 -8.28
CA ILE A 29 -0.16 1.08 -9.46
C ILE A 29 -0.81 1.66 -10.72
N ALA A 30 -2.12 1.45 -10.92
CA ALA A 30 -2.85 1.92 -12.09
C ALA A 30 -2.84 3.45 -12.23
N GLU A 31 -2.96 4.16 -11.11
CA GLU A 31 -2.89 5.63 -11.05
C GLU A 31 -1.46 6.18 -11.11
N GLY A 32 -0.45 5.30 -11.12
CA GLY A 32 0.94 5.70 -11.29
C GLY A 32 1.54 6.45 -10.10
N CYS A 33 1.00 6.28 -8.89
CA CYS A 33 1.44 6.96 -7.67
C CYS A 33 2.95 6.77 -7.41
N TYR A 34 3.49 5.61 -7.77
CA TYR A 34 4.91 5.26 -7.66
C TYR A 34 5.86 6.19 -8.45
N ASN A 35 5.35 6.94 -9.44
CA ASN A 35 6.16 7.91 -10.19
C ASN A 35 6.50 9.17 -9.37
N CYS A 36 5.71 9.45 -8.32
CA CYS A 36 5.89 10.60 -7.44
C CYS A 36 6.27 10.21 -6.01
N HIS A 37 5.83 9.03 -5.55
CA HIS A 37 6.00 8.56 -4.19
C HIS A 37 6.83 7.30 -4.14
N SER A 38 7.84 7.30 -3.26
CA SER A 38 8.58 6.09 -2.94
C SER A 38 7.96 5.35 -1.75
N GLN A 39 8.17 4.05 -1.70
CA GLN A 39 7.94 3.24 -0.50
C GLN A 39 9.24 2.57 -0.06
N GLN A 40 10.28 3.37 0.18
CA GLN A 40 11.57 2.90 0.66
C GLN A 40 12.33 4.01 1.38
N ILE A 41 12.24 4.01 2.71
CA ILE A 41 13.00 4.89 3.61
C ILE A 41 14.42 4.37 3.75
N ARG A 42 15.40 5.22 3.44
CA ARG A 42 16.83 4.90 3.52
C ARG A 42 17.34 4.98 4.97
N PRO A 43 18.41 4.24 5.34
CA PRO A 43 18.95 4.22 6.70
C PRO A 43 19.83 5.45 7.01
N PHE A 44 19.31 6.65 6.76
CA PHE A 44 19.94 7.92 7.15
C PHE A 44 19.10 8.61 8.22
N VAL A 45 19.76 9.35 9.11
CA VAL A 45 19.12 10.00 10.25
C VAL A 45 18.05 11.00 9.82
N ASP A 46 18.30 11.78 8.76
CA ASP A 46 17.35 12.75 8.22
C ASP A 46 16.08 12.08 7.66
N GLU A 47 16.23 10.93 7.00
CA GLU A 47 15.09 10.16 6.51
C GLU A 47 14.29 9.54 7.64
N THR A 48 14.96 8.96 8.63
CA THR A 48 14.27 8.30 9.72
C THR A 48 13.53 9.30 10.62
N LEU A 49 14.08 10.50 10.81
CA LEU A 49 13.39 11.59 11.49
C LEU A 49 12.16 12.09 10.71
N ARG A 50 12.21 12.06 9.38
CA ARG A 50 11.11 12.56 8.54
C ARG A 50 9.98 11.54 8.35
N TYR A 51 10.32 10.28 8.14
CA TYR A 51 9.39 9.25 7.70
C TYR A 51 9.18 8.12 8.73
N GLY A 52 10.10 7.92 9.67
CA GLY A 52 10.08 6.83 10.64
C GLY A 52 11.15 5.77 10.36
N HIS A 53 11.06 4.60 11.01
CA HIS A 53 12.07 3.54 10.88
C HIS A 53 12.40 3.23 9.41
N TYR A 54 13.69 3.09 9.10
CA TYR A 54 14.15 2.74 7.76
C TYR A 54 13.50 1.43 7.28
N SER A 55 13.39 1.25 5.97
CA SER A 55 12.68 0.10 5.41
C SER A 55 13.54 -1.15 5.48
N GLN A 56 12.93 -2.28 5.84
CA GLN A 56 13.59 -3.58 5.87
C GLN A 56 13.10 -4.44 4.71
N ALA A 57 13.99 -5.25 4.13
CA ALA A 57 13.67 -6.05 2.94
C ALA A 57 12.52 -7.05 3.18
N ASN A 58 12.43 -7.59 4.40
CA ASN A 58 11.40 -8.53 4.83
C ASN A 58 9.98 -7.94 4.93
N GLU A 59 9.82 -6.61 4.79
CA GLU A 59 8.51 -5.95 4.74
C GLU A 59 7.87 -6.03 3.34
N PHE A 60 8.68 -6.27 2.31
CA PHE A 60 8.26 -6.25 0.90
C PHE A 60 8.09 -7.64 0.30
N VAL A 61 8.18 -8.70 1.10
CA VAL A 61 8.16 -10.10 0.62
C VAL A 61 6.88 -10.45 -0.13
N TYR A 62 5.76 -9.78 0.19
CA TYR A 62 4.48 -9.98 -0.48
C TYR A 62 4.21 -8.98 -1.62
N ASP A 63 5.13 -8.08 -1.93
CA ASP A 63 4.93 -7.06 -2.96
C ASP A 63 5.31 -7.57 -4.36
N HIS A 64 4.30 -7.93 -5.15
CA HIS A 64 4.49 -8.38 -6.53
C HIS A 64 3.72 -7.46 -7.51
N PRO A 65 4.38 -6.52 -8.22
CA PRO A 65 5.80 -6.13 -8.11
C PRO A 65 6.09 -5.20 -6.91
N PHE A 66 7.36 -5.09 -6.54
CA PHE A 66 7.82 -4.16 -5.48
C PHE A 66 7.42 -2.70 -5.79
N GLN A 67 7.12 -1.91 -4.75
CA GLN A 67 6.72 -0.49 -4.87
C GLN A 67 7.79 0.49 -4.38
N TRP A 68 9.07 0.10 -4.41
CA TRP A 68 10.15 1.02 -4.11
C TRP A 68 10.20 2.10 -5.19
N GLY A 69 10.17 3.35 -4.77
CA GLY A 69 10.19 4.46 -5.72
C GLY A 69 11.60 4.75 -6.22
N SER A 70 11.67 5.28 -7.43
CA SER A 70 12.90 5.82 -8.03
C SER A 70 12.96 7.35 -7.99
N LYS A 71 11.87 8.00 -7.60
CA LYS A 71 11.71 9.46 -7.52
C LYS A 71 10.85 9.85 -6.33
N ARG A 72 11.07 11.05 -5.81
CA ARG A 72 10.26 11.69 -4.77
C ARG A 72 9.85 13.09 -5.22
N THR A 73 8.76 13.17 -5.98
CA THR A 73 8.06 14.44 -6.22
C THR A 73 7.21 14.77 -5.00
N GLY A 74 6.52 13.76 -4.46
CA GLY A 74 5.87 13.79 -3.16
C GLY A 74 6.70 13.05 -2.09
N PRO A 75 6.24 13.06 -0.83
CA PRO A 75 6.92 12.38 0.28
C PRO A 75 6.96 10.84 0.13
N ASP A 76 7.86 10.18 0.85
CA ASP A 76 7.84 8.71 0.97
C ASP A 76 6.59 8.25 1.73
N LEU A 77 5.97 7.15 1.28
CA LEU A 77 4.71 6.63 1.81
C LEU A 77 4.87 5.36 2.64
N HIS A 78 6.06 4.76 2.73
CA HIS A 78 6.21 3.42 3.33
C HIS A 78 5.72 3.37 4.78
N ARG A 79 5.70 4.48 5.52
CA ARG A 79 5.25 4.55 6.92
C ARG A 79 4.03 5.45 7.08
N VAL A 80 3.18 5.59 6.06
CA VAL A 80 2.00 6.47 6.14
C VAL A 80 0.85 5.85 6.93
N GLY A 81 0.85 4.53 7.15
CA GLY A 81 -0.19 3.85 7.92
C GLY A 81 -0.41 4.47 9.31
N GLY A 82 -1.65 4.86 9.60
CA GLY A 82 -2.04 5.54 10.83
C GLY A 82 -1.46 6.95 11.01
N LYS A 83 -0.87 7.57 9.97
CA LYS A 83 -0.42 8.98 10.04
C LYS A 83 -1.56 9.98 9.98
N TYR A 84 -2.50 9.70 9.10
CA TYR A 84 -3.62 10.55 8.76
C TYR A 84 -4.90 9.73 8.88
N SER A 85 -6.02 10.40 9.13
CA SER A 85 -7.33 9.74 9.12
C SER A 85 -7.71 9.34 7.69
N ASP A 86 -8.63 8.38 7.57
CA ASP A 86 -9.22 8.00 6.28
C ASP A 86 -9.87 9.21 5.60
N GLU A 87 -10.57 10.06 6.37
CA GLU A 87 -11.17 11.31 5.89
C GLU A 87 -10.11 12.29 5.34
N TRP A 88 -8.94 12.40 5.98
CA TRP A 88 -7.86 13.23 5.45
C TRP A 88 -7.35 12.67 4.12
N HIS A 89 -7.21 11.35 4.02
CA HIS A 89 -6.81 10.71 2.77
C HIS A 89 -7.84 10.95 1.67
N GLU A 90 -9.13 10.84 1.97
CA GLU A 90 -10.22 11.11 1.02
C GLU A 90 -10.16 12.54 0.49
N TYR A 91 -10.15 13.56 1.36
CA TYR A 91 -10.05 14.95 0.93
C TYR A 91 -8.76 15.24 0.15
N HIS A 92 -7.63 14.69 0.62
CA HIS A 92 -6.35 14.84 -0.07
C HIS A 92 -6.35 14.19 -1.45
N LEU A 93 -6.96 13.02 -1.61
CA LEU A 93 -7.02 12.32 -2.90
C LEU A 93 -7.98 13.01 -3.86
N ILE A 94 -9.12 13.53 -3.40
CA ILE A 94 -10.08 14.28 -4.23
C ILE A 94 -9.46 15.59 -4.73
N ASP A 95 -8.95 16.41 -3.80
CA ASP A 95 -8.30 17.68 -4.12
C ASP A 95 -7.13 17.94 -3.16
N PRO A 96 -5.90 17.56 -3.54
CA PRO A 96 -4.73 17.72 -2.68
C PRO A 96 -4.52 19.17 -2.21
N ARG A 97 -4.93 20.16 -3.02
CA ARG A 97 -4.77 21.59 -2.69
C ARG A 97 -5.77 22.08 -1.65
N SER A 98 -6.84 21.32 -1.38
CA SER A 98 -7.81 21.67 -0.34
C SER A 98 -7.24 21.51 1.08
N VAL A 99 -6.30 20.59 1.26
CA VAL A 99 -5.64 20.31 2.55
C VAL A 99 -4.15 20.68 2.56
N VAL A 100 -3.50 20.72 1.40
CA VAL A 100 -2.10 21.13 1.23
C VAL A 100 -2.02 22.11 0.04
N PRO A 101 -2.21 23.43 0.27
CA PRO A 101 -2.36 24.42 -0.81
C PRO A 101 -1.24 24.45 -1.86
N GLU A 102 -0.02 24.13 -1.44
CA GLU A 102 1.18 24.06 -2.29
C GLU A 102 1.38 22.71 -3.00
N SER A 103 0.46 21.76 -2.84
CA SER A 103 0.58 20.43 -3.41
C SER A 103 0.59 20.48 -4.94
N ASN A 104 1.55 19.77 -5.53
CA ASN A 104 1.63 19.52 -6.97
C ASN A 104 1.01 18.16 -7.36
N MET A 105 0.42 17.42 -6.42
CA MET A 105 -0.24 16.16 -6.68
C MET A 105 -1.52 16.38 -7.52
N PRO A 106 -1.80 15.54 -8.52
CA PRO A 106 -3.09 15.54 -9.21
C PRO A 106 -4.24 15.20 -8.26
N GLY A 107 -5.45 15.67 -8.56
CA GLY A 107 -6.65 15.20 -7.88
C GLY A 107 -7.20 13.95 -8.57
N PHE A 108 -7.73 13.01 -7.78
CA PHE A 108 -8.29 11.72 -8.19
C PHE A 108 -9.76 11.58 -7.74
N PRO A 109 -10.66 12.55 -8.04
CA PRO A 109 -12.03 12.53 -7.56
C PRO A 109 -12.84 11.31 -8.05
N TRP A 110 -12.51 10.77 -9.23
CA TRP A 110 -13.20 9.60 -9.79
C TRP A 110 -13.10 8.35 -8.92
N LEU A 111 -12.09 8.26 -8.04
CA LEU A 111 -11.95 7.11 -7.15
C LEU A 111 -13.13 6.98 -6.17
N ALA A 112 -13.83 8.09 -5.87
CA ALA A 112 -14.99 8.07 -4.98
C ALA A 112 -16.23 7.47 -5.64
N ASP A 113 -16.34 7.56 -6.97
CA ASP A 113 -17.51 7.07 -7.72
C ASP A 113 -17.24 5.69 -8.35
N ASP A 114 -16.00 5.44 -8.77
CA ASP A 114 -15.61 4.19 -9.40
C ASP A 114 -15.56 3.04 -8.39
N LEU A 115 -16.15 1.91 -8.76
CA LEU A 115 -16.10 0.69 -7.96
C LEU A 115 -14.84 -0.13 -8.25
N VAL A 116 -14.44 -0.92 -7.26
CA VAL A 116 -13.42 -1.97 -7.39
C VAL A 116 -13.95 -3.08 -8.29
N ASP A 117 -13.09 -3.58 -9.19
CA ASP A 117 -13.37 -4.83 -9.92
C ASP A 117 -13.13 -6.02 -8.97
N ALA A 118 -14.23 -6.52 -8.40
CA ALA A 118 -14.21 -7.59 -7.42
C ALA A 118 -13.67 -8.91 -7.98
N LYS A 119 -14.01 -9.21 -9.23
CA LYS A 119 -13.52 -10.40 -9.92
C LYS A 119 -12.02 -10.30 -10.16
N GLN A 120 -11.54 -9.16 -10.65
CA GLN A 120 -10.11 -8.93 -10.86
C GLN A 120 -9.33 -9.08 -9.55
N THR A 121 -9.87 -8.57 -8.44
CA THR A 121 -9.24 -8.68 -7.12
C THR A 121 -9.13 -10.14 -6.68
N SER A 122 -10.22 -10.91 -6.80
CA SER A 122 -10.25 -12.33 -6.48
C SER A 122 -9.27 -13.14 -7.33
N ASP A 123 -9.26 -12.92 -8.65
CA ASP A 123 -8.31 -13.54 -9.57
C ASP A 123 -6.86 -13.19 -9.19
N GLY A 124 -6.60 -11.93 -8.82
CA GLY A 124 -5.28 -11.43 -8.39
C GLY A 124 -4.78 -12.10 -7.11
N MET A 125 -5.65 -12.27 -6.11
CA MET A 125 -5.32 -13.01 -4.88
C MET A 125 -4.98 -14.47 -5.19
N ALA A 126 -5.77 -15.13 -6.04
CA ALA A 126 -5.53 -16.51 -6.45
C ALA A 126 -4.19 -16.68 -7.20
N VAL A 127 -3.85 -15.73 -8.08
CA VAL A 127 -2.55 -15.70 -8.77
C VAL A 127 -1.42 -15.53 -7.76
N GLN A 128 -1.56 -14.62 -6.78
CA GLN A 128 -0.55 -14.40 -5.75
C GLN A 128 -0.31 -15.62 -4.86
N ALA A 129 -1.38 -16.29 -4.43
CA ALA A 129 -1.27 -17.53 -3.68
C ALA A 129 -0.56 -18.62 -4.51
N LYS A 130 -1.01 -18.83 -5.75
CA LYS A 130 -0.56 -19.95 -6.59
C LYS A 130 0.87 -19.78 -7.10
N TRP A 131 1.24 -18.60 -7.56
CA TRP A 131 2.50 -18.38 -8.28
C TRP A 131 3.60 -17.78 -7.41
N PHE A 132 3.23 -17.00 -6.39
CA PHE A 132 4.20 -16.33 -5.50
C PHE A 132 4.21 -16.92 -4.09
N GLY A 133 3.33 -17.90 -3.80
CA GLY A 133 3.30 -18.59 -2.52
C GLY A 133 2.83 -17.72 -1.36
N ILE A 134 2.08 -16.65 -1.63
CA ILE A 134 1.53 -15.79 -0.58
C ILE A 134 0.52 -16.59 0.25
N PRO A 135 0.66 -16.64 1.59
CA PRO A 135 -0.08 -17.57 2.44
C PRO A 135 -1.50 -17.07 2.75
N TYR A 136 -2.34 -16.91 1.72
CA TYR A 136 -3.78 -16.69 1.90
C TYR A 136 -4.46 -17.96 2.41
N THR A 137 -5.44 -17.82 3.31
CA THR A 137 -6.30 -18.93 3.72
C THR A 137 -7.31 -19.25 2.63
N GLU A 138 -7.84 -20.48 2.62
CA GLU A 138 -8.93 -20.86 1.70
C GLU A 138 -10.17 -19.97 1.86
N GLU A 139 -10.45 -19.54 3.10
CA GLU A 139 -11.54 -18.61 3.39
C GLU A 139 -11.31 -17.23 2.77
N GLN A 140 -10.09 -16.68 2.89
CA GLN A 140 -9.74 -15.40 2.27
C GLN A 140 -9.87 -15.46 0.74
N LEU A 141 -9.44 -16.56 0.11
CA LEU A 141 -9.57 -16.72 -1.34
C LEU A 141 -11.03 -16.87 -1.76
N LYS A 142 -11.85 -17.59 -0.97
CA LYS A 142 -13.27 -17.79 -1.27
C LYS A 142 -14.09 -16.50 -1.12
N ASN A 143 -13.77 -15.68 -0.12
CA ASN A 143 -14.51 -14.46 0.20
C ASN A 143 -13.96 -13.22 -0.52
N ALA A 144 -12.84 -13.32 -1.24
CA ALA A 144 -12.14 -12.20 -1.86
C ALA A 144 -13.06 -11.28 -2.69
N GLU A 145 -13.95 -11.87 -3.49
CA GLU A 145 -14.89 -11.11 -4.33
C GLU A 145 -15.95 -10.39 -3.48
N THR A 146 -16.56 -11.09 -2.52
CA THR A 146 -17.57 -10.51 -1.61
C THR A 146 -16.99 -9.46 -0.67
N ASP A 147 -15.72 -9.58 -0.30
CA ASP A 147 -15.04 -8.65 0.61
C ASP A 147 -14.84 -7.25 0.00
N VAL A 148 -14.90 -7.13 -1.33
CA VAL A 148 -14.72 -5.86 -2.06
C VAL A 148 -15.93 -5.48 -2.91
N GLU A 149 -17.00 -6.28 -2.91
CA GLU A 149 -18.21 -6.00 -3.67
C GLU A 149 -18.84 -4.67 -3.19
N GLY A 150 -19.12 -3.78 -4.14
CA GLY A 150 -19.69 -2.46 -3.86
C GLY A 150 -18.72 -1.47 -3.19
N LYS A 151 -17.44 -1.83 -3.02
CA LYS A 151 -16.41 -0.91 -2.53
C LYS A 151 -15.93 0.02 -3.62
N THR A 152 -15.74 1.28 -3.25
CA THR A 152 -15.15 2.29 -4.13
C THR A 152 -13.64 2.10 -4.23
N LYS A 153 -13.06 2.58 -5.33
CA LYS A 153 -11.60 2.61 -5.49
C LYS A 153 -10.94 3.49 -4.41
N MET A 154 -11.63 4.53 -3.94
CA MET A 154 -11.19 5.39 -2.85
C MET A 154 -11.04 4.60 -1.55
N GLU A 155 -12.08 3.86 -1.13
CA GLU A 155 -12.02 3.01 0.06
C GLU A 155 -10.87 1.99 -0.02
N ALA A 156 -10.69 1.38 -1.20
CA ALA A 156 -9.62 0.43 -1.43
C ALA A 156 -8.23 1.07 -1.31
N LEU A 157 -7.99 2.19 -2.00
CA LEU A 157 -6.71 2.90 -1.96
C LEU A 157 -6.39 3.39 -0.55
N ILE A 158 -7.37 3.92 0.17
CA ILE A 158 -7.20 4.32 1.58
C ILE A 158 -6.83 3.11 2.43
N SER A 159 -7.51 1.97 2.27
CA SER A 159 -7.20 0.73 2.98
C SER A 159 -5.75 0.29 2.76
N TYR A 160 -5.25 0.40 1.52
CA TYR A 160 -3.86 0.14 1.19
C TYR A 160 -2.89 1.12 1.87
N LEU A 161 -3.16 2.43 1.77
CA LEU A 161 -2.31 3.45 2.39
C LEU A 161 -2.23 3.27 3.91
N GLN A 162 -3.34 2.88 4.55
CA GLN A 162 -3.39 2.68 6.00
C GLN A 162 -2.57 1.48 6.50
N VAL A 163 -2.30 0.48 5.65
CA VAL A 163 -1.49 -0.68 6.07
C VAL A 163 0.01 -0.45 5.88
N LEU A 164 0.43 0.53 5.06
CA LEU A 164 1.84 0.78 4.73
C LEU A 164 2.72 1.01 5.97
N GLY A 165 3.64 0.07 6.17
CA GLY A 165 4.68 0.13 7.19
C GLY A 165 4.20 -0.07 8.62
N THR A 166 2.96 -0.52 8.81
CA THR A 166 2.39 -0.86 10.13
C THR A 166 3.01 -2.11 10.77
N THR A 167 3.69 -2.92 9.96
CA THR A 167 4.44 -4.11 10.39
C THR A 167 5.52 -3.80 11.43
N ILE A 168 6.13 -2.61 11.33
CA ILE A 168 7.11 -2.10 12.30
C ILE A 168 6.47 -0.91 13.04
N PRO A 169 6.37 -0.96 14.38
CA PRO A 169 5.83 0.16 15.16
C PRO A 169 6.61 1.47 14.92
N ARG A 170 5.88 2.58 14.88
CA ARG A 170 6.48 3.93 14.68
C ARG A 170 7.39 4.38 15.82
N SER A 171 7.14 3.94 17.04
CA SER A 171 8.00 4.24 18.18
C SER A 171 9.16 3.25 18.22
N TYR A 172 10.39 3.73 18.04
CA TYR A 172 11.52 3.11 18.70
C TYR A 172 11.23 3.19 20.20
N LYS A 173 11.05 2.04 20.86
CA LYS A 173 11.31 1.98 22.30
C LYS A 173 12.81 1.96 22.50
#